data_AF-A0A2V5XUD8-F1
#
_entry.id   AF-A0A2V5XUD8-F1
#
_cell.length_a   1.000
_cell.length_b   1.000
_cell.length_c   1.000
_cell.angle_alpha   90.00
_cell.angle_beta   90.00
_cell.angle_gamma   90.00
#
_symmetry.space_group_name_H-M   'P 1'
#
loop_
_entity.id
_entity.type
_entity.pdbx_description
1 polymer ?
#
loop_
_entity_poly.entity_id
_entity_poly.type
_entity_poly.pdbx_seq_one_letter_code
_entity_poly.pdbx_strand_id
1 'polypeptide(L)'
;MYITRMRSLLLILLLTLSLQACDTDSDPSETPMDKLVPPVKKLDFDTEIKPIFQARCQPCHFQGGQVYDKMPFDKPETITRLGTKLFTRIKDEKERSVIREFLDQPAP
;
A
#
# COMPACT_ATOMS: atom_id res chain seq x y z
N MET A 1 3.85 1.96 76.59
CA MET A 1 3.25 1.62 75.28
C MET A 1 3.40 2.79 74.27
N TYR A 2 4.65 3.18 73.94
CA TYR A 2 4.93 4.29 73.03
C TYR A 2 5.85 3.91 71.85
N ILE A 3 6.32 2.66 71.81
CA ILE A 3 7.34 2.17 70.85
C ILE A 3 6.71 1.57 69.58
N THR A 4 5.45 1.10 69.63
CA THR A 4 4.75 0.51 68.47
C THR A 4 4.13 1.54 67.53
N ARG A 5 3.82 2.76 67.99
CA ARG A 5 3.21 3.82 67.14
C ARG A 5 4.21 4.52 66.21
N MET A 6 5.48 4.66 66.60
CA MET A 6 6.51 5.31 65.77
C MET A 6 6.98 4.43 64.60
N ARG A 7 6.99 3.10 64.75
CA ARG A 7 7.32 2.17 63.65
C ARG A 7 6.24 2.09 62.58
N SER A 8 4.97 2.28 62.96
CA SER A 8 3.85 2.27 62.00
C SER A 8 3.82 3.55 61.16
N LEU A 9 4.19 4.70 61.75
CA LEU A 9 4.29 5.97 61.01
C LEU A 9 5.50 6.02 60.07
N LEU A 10 6.61 5.35 60.41
CA LEU A 10 7.80 5.30 59.56
C LEU A 10 7.63 4.42 58.31
N LEU A 11 6.74 3.40 58.35
CA LEU A 11 6.46 2.53 57.21
C LEU A 11 5.46 3.14 56.21
N ILE A 12 4.62 4.08 56.63
CA ILE A 12 3.67 4.78 55.74
C ILE A 12 4.39 5.89 54.95
N LEU A 13 5.41 6.53 55.54
CA LEU A 13 6.18 7.60 54.88
C LEU A 13 7.18 7.08 53.82
N LEU A 14 7.61 5.82 53.92
CA LEU A 14 8.53 5.21 52.95
C LEU A 14 7.83 4.56 51.74
N LEU A 15 6.50 4.39 51.77
CA LEU A 15 5.75 3.76 50.66
C LEU A 15 5.24 4.77 49.62
N THR A 16 5.25 6.08 49.91
CA THR A 16 4.76 7.12 48.98
C THR A 16 5.86 7.77 48.13
N LEU A 17 7.14 7.46 48.38
CA LEU A 17 8.26 8.04 47.62
C LEU A 17 8.62 7.30 46.31
N SER A 18 7.92 6.21 45.98
CA SER A 18 8.25 5.36 44.82
C SER A 18 7.33 5.54 43.61
N LEU A 19 6.45 6.56 43.60
CA LEU A 19 5.49 6.76 42.51
C LEU A 19 5.87 7.85 41.48
N GLN A 20 7.06 8.46 41.60
CA GLN A 20 7.53 9.48 40.66
C GLN A 20 8.86 9.08 40.02
N ALA A 21 8.81 8.18 39.04
CA ALA A 21 9.81 8.08 37.97
C ALA A 21 9.37 7.06 36.91
N CYS A 22 8.27 7.36 36.20
CA CYS A 22 8.02 6.91 34.82
C CYS A 22 7.08 7.93 34.13
N ASP A 23 7.36 9.23 34.27
CA ASP A 23 6.87 10.21 33.31
C ASP A 23 7.93 10.30 32.21
N THR A 24 7.86 9.36 31.27
CA THR A 24 8.48 9.50 29.96
C THR A 24 7.62 8.75 28.96
N ASP A 25 6.36 9.19 28.85
CA ASP A 25 5.65 9.10 27.58
C ASP A 25 6.27 10.19 26.68
N SER A 26 7.49 9.91 26.22
CA SER A 26 8.02 10.58 25.04
C SER A 26 7.21 10.02 23.90
N ASP A 27 6.04 10.62 23.68
CA ASP A 27 5.34 10.60 22.41
C ASP A 27 6.41 10.85 21.33
N PRO A 28 6.77 9.84 20.50
CA PRO A 28 7.58 10.13 19.34
C PRO A 28 6.66 10.89 18.42
N SER A 29 6.65 12.21 18.59
CA SER A 29 6.27 13.24 17.63
C SER A 29 6.03 12.60 16.28
N GLU A 30 4.76 12.29 16.00
CA GLU A 30 4.28 11.86 14.70
C GLU A 30 4.55 13.04 13.76
N THR A 31 5.80 13.14 13.32
CA THR A 31 6.18 13.93 12.18
C THR A 31 5.46 13.23 11.03
N PRO A 32 4.51 13.89 10.33
CA PRO A 32 3.78 13.23 9.26
C PRO A 32 4.78 12.77 8.19
N MET A 33 5.12 11.48 8.23
CA MET A 33 5.84 10.76 7.18
C MET A 33 5.00 10.67 5.88
N ASP A 34 3.78 11.23 5.88
CA ASP A 34 2.93 11.43 4.72
C ASP A 34 3.53 12.33 3.63
N LYS A 35 4.64 13.03 3.91
CA LYS A 35 5.17 14.06 3.00
C LYS A 35 6.34 13.64 2.11
N LEU A 36 6.75 12.37 2.13
CA LEU A 36 7.91 11.88 1.38
C LEU A 36 7.59 11.00 0.17
N VAL A 37 6.32 10.71 -0.11
CA VAL A 37 5.96 10.03 -1.37
C VAL A 37 5.98 11.06 -2.50
N PRO A 38 6.96 11.04 -3.41
CA PRO A 38 6.89 11.88 -4.59
C PRO A 38 5.61 11.55 -5.36
N PRO A 39 4.96 12.53 -6.00
CA PRO A 39 3.75 12.27 -6.77
C PRO A 39 4.06 11.20 -7.83
N VAL A 40 3.52 10.00 -7.65
CA VAL A 40 3.63 8.92 -8.63
C VAL A 40 2.90 9.40 -9.87
N LYS A 41 3.64 9.54 -10.98
CA LYS A 41 3.04 9.88 -12.27
C LYS A 41 2.01 8.79 -12.60
N LYS A 42 0.75 9.18 -12.74
CA LYS A 42 -0.31 8.27 -13.22
C LYS A 42 0.01 7.85 -14.66
N LEU A 43 0.04 6.54 -14.92
CA LEU A 43 0.22 6.04 -16.29
C LEU A 43 -1.09 6.19 -17.05
N ASP A 44 -0.98 6.60 -18.30
CA ASP A 44 -2.13 6.75 -19.19
C ASP A 44 -2.40 5.45 -19.95
N PHE A 45 -3.65 4.98 -19.91
CA PHE A 45 -3.99 3.69 -20.51
C PHE A 45 -3.83 3.70 -22.03
N ASP A 46 -4.31 4.73 -22.73
CA ASP A 46 -4.34 4.75 -24.19
C ASP A 46 -2.94 4.90 -24.80
N THR A 47 -2.05 5.63 -24.13
CA THR A 47 -0.71 5.94 -24.65
C THR A 47 0.39 5.01 -24.15
N GLU A 48 0.28 4.47 -22.94
CA GLU A 48 1.34 3.64 -22.32
C GLU A 48 0.97 2.16 -22.24
N ILE A 49 -0.32 1.79 -22.09
CA ILE A 49 -0.75 0.41 -21.83
C ILE A 49 -1.35 -0.27 -23.06
N LYS A 50 -2.32 0.37 -23.69
CA LYS A 50 -3.03 -0.15 -24.87
C LYS A 50 -2.09 -0.53 -26.03
N PRO A 51 -1.01 0.20 -26.35
CA PRO A 51 -0.09 -0.19 -27.42
C PRO A 51 0.58 -1.55 -27.20
N ILE A 52 0.86 -1.92 -25.94
CA ILE A 52 1.45 -3.23 -25.58
C ILE A 52 0.48 -4.35 -25.99
N PHE A 53 -0.80 -4.21 -25.64
CA PHE A 53 -1.82 -5.21 -25.98
C PHE A 53 -2.18 -5.18 -27.46
N GLN A 54 -2.17 -4.01 -28.10
CA GLN A 54 -2.43 -3.89 -29.52
C GLN A 54 -1.37 -4.60 -30.36
N ALA A 55 -0.09 -4.50 -29.99
CA ALA A 55 0.99 -5.18 -30.71
C ALA A 55 0.90 -6.72 -30.66
N ARG A 56 0.26 -7.29 -29.63
CA ARG A 56 0.35 -8.74 -29.33
C ARG A 56 -0.99 -9.47 -29.37
N CYS A 57 -2.10 -8.77 -29.18
CA CYS A 57 -3.42 -9.35 -28.95
C CYS A 57 -4.51 -8.78 -29.85
N GLN A 58 -4.19 -7.81 -30.72
CA GLN A 58 -5.15 -7.13 -31.59
C GLN A 58 -6.01 -8.06 -32.48
N PRO A 59 -5.49 -9.14 -33.08
CA PRO A 59 -6.32 -9.96 -33.97
C PRO A 59 -7.53 -10.61 -33.29
N CYS A 60 -7.49 -10.79 -31.97
CA CYS A 60 -8.50 -11.55 -31.23
C CYS A 60 -9.24 -10.71 -30.19
N HIS A 61 -8.54 -9.80 -29.49
CA HIS A 61 -9.02 -9.10 -28.30
C HIS A 61 -9.33 -7.62 -28.53
N PHE A 62 -9.29 -7.14 -29.76
CA PHE A 62 -9.67 -5.76 -30.13
C PHE A 62 -10.87 -5.79 -31.07
N GLN A 63 -11.47 -4.62 -31.35
CA GLN A 63 -12.67 -4.51 -32.18
C GLN A 63 -12.54 -5.30 -33.49
N GLY A 64 -13.53 -6.15 -33.77
CA GLY A 64 -13.54 -7.07 -34.92
C GLY A 64 -12.87 -8.43 -34.67
N GLY A 65 -12.21 -8.61 -33.52
CA GLY A 65 -11.59 -9.88 -33.11
C GLY A 65 -12.61 -10.89 -32.59
N GLN A 66 -12.34 -12.18 -32.82
CA GLN A 66 -13.27 -13.28 -32.54
C GLN A 66 -13.72 -13.38 -31.08
N VAL A 67 -12.91 -12.91 -30.13
CA VAL A 67 -13.20 -13.03 -28.68
C VAL A 67 -13.40 -11.67 -28.01
N TYR A 68 -13.51 -10.60 -28.79
CA TYR A 68 -13.62 -9.23 -28.30
C TYR A 68 -14.73 -9.06 -27.26
N ASP A 69 -15.93 -9.55 -27.56
CA ASP A 69 -17.10 -9.42 -26.68
C ASP A 69 -16.91 -10.06 -25.30
N LYS A 70 -16.01 -11.05 -25.19
CA LYS A 70 -15.72 -11.76 -23.94
C LYS A 70 -14.55 -11.13 -23.17
N MET A 71 -13.57 -10.61 -23.90
CA MET A 71 -12.30 -10.19 -23.31
C MET A 71 -11.65 -9.07 -24.15
N PRO A 72 -12.17 -7.83 -24.08
CA PRO A 72 -11.68 -6.70 -24.84
C PRO A 72 -10.45 -6.08 -24.18
N PHE A 73 -9.30 -6.06 -24.86
CA PHE A 73 -8.01 -5.56 -24.34
C PHE A 73 -7.75 -4.08 -24.65
N ASP A 74 -8.66 -3.44 -25.38
CA ASP A 74 -8.73 -1.99 -25.55
C ASP A 74 -9.49 -1.29 -24.40
N LYS A 75 -9.89 -2.04 -23.37
CA LYS A 75 -10.59 -1.54 -22.18
C LYS A 75 -9.73 -1.69 -20.93
N PRO A 76 -9.50 -0.63 -20.15
CA PRO A 76 -8.66 -0.71 -18.95
C PRO A 76 -9.23 -1.67 -17.90
N GLU A 77 -10.56 -1.78 -17.78
CA GLU A 77 -11.21 -2.62 -16.78
C GLU A 77 -10.89 -4.10 -16.99
N THR A 78 -10.74 -4.54 -18.25
CA THR A 78 -10.30 -5.91 -18.56
C THR A 78 -8.88 -6.16 -18.09
N ILE A 79 -7.98 -5.20 -18.32
CA ILE A 79 -6.56 -5.31 -17.94
C ILE A 79 -6.43 -5.36 -16.43
N THR A 80 -7.08 -4.45 -15.71
CA THR A 80 -7.08 -4.42 -14.24
C THR A 80 -7.67 -5.69 -13.64
N ARG A 81 -8.79 -6.18 -14.18
CA ARG A 81 -9.44 -7.43 -13.71
C ARG A 81 -8.57 -8.68 -13.93
N LEU A 82 -7.82 -8.74 -15.04
CA LEU A 82 -6.94 -9.87 -15.32
C LEU A 82 -5.62 -9.79 -14.54
N GLY A 83 -5.12 -8.58 -14.32
CA GLY A 83 -3.91 -8.32 -13.56
C GLY A 83 -2.71 -9.11 -14.08
N THR A 84 -1.97 -9.74 -13.17
CA THR A 84 -0.74 -10.46 -13.49
C THR A 84 -0.95 -11.75 -14.30
N LYS A 85 -2.20 -12.22 -14.48
CA LYS A 85 -2.48 -13.36 -15.39
C LYS A 85 -2.06 -13.07 -16.83
N LEU A 86 -2.01 -11.79 -17.22
CA LEU A 86 -1.54 -11.33 -18.52
C LEU A 86 -0.08 -11.76 -18.80
N PHE A 87 0.72 -11.96 -17.74
CA PHE A 87 2.14 -12.33 -17.84
C PHE A 87 2.35 -13.79 -18.29
N THR A 88 1.28 -14.58 -18.36
CA THR A 88 1.31 -15.88 -19.03
C THR A 88 1.58 -15.75 -20.54
N ARG A 89 1.17 -14.64 -21.16
CA ARG A 89 1.38 -14.32 -22.59
C ARG A 89 2.41 -13.21 -22.81
N ILE A 90 2.46 -12.23 -21.93
CA ILE A 90 3.44 -11.14 -21.98
C ILE A 90 4.71 -11.58 -21.26
N LYS A 91 5.82 -11.66 -22.00
CA LYS A 91 7.11 -12.17 -21.52
C LYS A 91 8.21 -11.13 -21.41
N ASP A 92 8.07 -10.02 -22.13
CA ASP A 92 9.03 -8.93 -22.08
C ASP A 92 8.93 -8.24 -20.71
N GLU A 93 10.07 -8.07 -20.03
CA GLU A 93 10.08 -7.55 -18.67
C GLU A 93 9.82 -6.05 -18.62
N LYS A 94 10.17 -5.30 -19.67
CA LYS A 94 9.85 -3.87 -19.73
C LYS A 94 8.34 -3.68 -19.84
N GLU A 95 7.68 -4.44 -20.71
CA GLU A 95 6.21 -4.45 -20.80
C GLU A 95 5.56 -4.86 -19.48
N ARG A 96 6.04 -5.92 -18.82
CA ARG A 96 5.55 -6.34 -17.51
C ARG A 96 5.70 -5.27 -16.44
N SER A 97 6.83 -4.55 -16.45
CA SER A 97 7.07 -3.49 -15.48
C SER A 97 6.06 -2.36 -15.61
N VAL A 98 5.82 -1.89 -16.83
CA VAL A 98 4.83 -0.84 -17.10
C VAL A 98 3.42 -1.32 -16.73
N ILE A 99 3.07 -2.57 -17.04
CA ILE A 99 1.77 -3.13 -16.65
C ILE A 99 1.63 -3.24 -15.13
N ARG A 100 2.66 -3.66 -14.39
CA ARG A 100 2.63 -3.70 -12.92
C ARG A 100 2.37 -2.31 -12.34
N GLU A 101 3.11 -1.32 -12.81
CA GLU A 101 2.94 0.07 -12.37
C GLU A 101 1.54 0.63 -12.70
N PHE A 102 0.91 0.18 -13.78
CA PHE A 102 -0.48 0.50 -14.08
C PHE A 102 -1.47 -0.20 -13.15
N LEU A 103 -1.23 -1.47 -12.81
CA LEU A 103 -2.09 -2.24 -11.92
C LEU A 103 -2.03 -1.77 -10.46
N ASP A 104 -0.94 -1.13 -10.05
CA ASP A 104 -0.78 -0.56 -8.71
C ASP A 104 -1.50 0.79 -8.55
N GLN A 105 -1.96 1.39 -9.65
CA GLN A 105 -2.77 2.61 -9.60
C GLN A 105 -4.19 2.31 -9.12
N PRO A 106 -4.84 3.25 -8.42
CA PRO A 106 -6.27 3.17 -8.16
C PRO A 106 -7.01 2.93 -9.47
N ALA A 107 -8.02 2.05 -9.43
CA ALA A 107 -8.80 1.69 -10.61
C ALA A 107 -9.25 2.97 -11.35
N PRO A 108 -9.13 3.00 -12.69
CA PRO A 108 -9.48 4.17 -13.48
C PRO A 108 -10.98 4.50 -13.42
#